data_AF-A0A1Q9S6I9-F1
#
_entry.id   AF-A0A1Q9S6I9-F1
#
_cell.length_a   1.000
_cell.length_b   1.000
_cell.length_c   1.000
_cell.angle_alpha   90.00
_cell.angle_beta   90.00
_cell.angle_gamma   90.00
#
_symmetry.space_group_name_H-M   'P 1'
#
loop_
_entity.id
_entity.type
_entity.pdbx_description
1 polymer ?
#
loop_
_entity_poly.entity_id
_entity_poly.type
_entity_poly.pdbx_seq_one_letter_code
_entity_poly.pdbx_strand_id
1 'polypeptide(L)'
;MFPSLMGIAVGVVTPDRAGMASGMANTFFPLGTAVGVAVFGVASTAAVGAHDLDGPTRAAALAGDLAGLVPDQATAAREAVTAGLDVIATSMAALCALGMLVALTMVRDSDRIGPS
;
A
#
# COMPACT_ATOMS: atom_id res chain seq x y z
N MET A 1 17.30 3.26 -1.92
CA MET A 1 16.07 2.87 -2.65
C MET A 1 15.48 4.20 -3.14
N PHE A 2 15.76 4.78 -4.31
CA PHE A 2 15.54 4.35 -5.70
C PHE A 2 16.39 5.21 -6.70
N PRO A 3 17.70 4.96 -6.89
CA PRO A 3 18.49 5.72 -7.86
C PRO A 3 18.02 5.52 -9.32
N SER A 4 17.55 4.32 -9.64
CA SER A 4 17.11 3.93 -10.99
C SER A 4 15.79 4.57 -11.40
N LEU A 5 14.80 4.74 -10.50
CA LEU A 5 13.52 5.39 -10.84
C LEU A 5 13.66 6.92 -11.00
N MET A 6 14.51 7.55 -10.18
CA MET A 6 14.84 8.97 -10.34
C MET A 6 15.55 9.25 -11.66
N GLY A 7 16.44 8.34 -12.09
CA GLY A 7 17.08 8.39 -13.41
C GLY A 7 16.08 8.34 -14.57
N ILE A 8 15.00 7.55 -14.45
CA ILE A 8 13.93 7.48 -15.46
C ILE A 8 13.07 8.76 -15.44
N ALA A 9 12.65 9.22 -14.26
CA ALA A 9 11.81 10.41 -14.12
C ALA A 9 12.48 11.71 -14.59
N VAL A 10 13.79 11.84 -14.36
CA VAL A 10 14.59 12.97 -14.84
C VAL A 10 15.03 12.76 -16.30
N GLY A 11 15.29 11.52 -16.71
CA GLY A 11 15.76 11.18 -18.07
C GLY A 11 14.74 11.45 -19.19
N VAL A 12 13.46 11.60 -18.86
CA VAL A 12 12.39 11.92 -19.82
C VAL A 12 12.04 13.42 -19.89
N VAL A 13 12.68 14.26 -19.07
CA VAL A 13 12.48 15.72 -19.09
C VAL A 13 13.74 16.44 -19.60
N THR A 14 13.56 17.63 -20.16
CA THR A 14 14.70 18.45 -20.62
C THR A 14 15.58 18.89 -19.44
N PRO A 15 16.89 19.15 -19.66
CA PRO A 15 17.83 19.47 -18.57
C PRO A 15 17.42 20.67 -17.71
N ASP A 16 16.76 21.67 -18.29
CA ASP A 16 16.21 22.85 -17.61
C ASP A 16 15.06 22.50 -16.63
N ARG A 17 14.42 21.33 -16.79
CA ARG A 17 13.29 20.85 -15.98
C ARG A 17 13.64 19.70 -15.03
N ALA A 18 14.89 19.20 -15.09
CA ALA A 18 15.36 18.11 -14.23
C ALA A 18 15.17 18.41 -12.73
N GLY A 19 15.39 19.66 -12.31
CA GLY A 19 15.15 20.10 -10.93
C GLY A 19 13.68 20.01 -10.51
N MET A 20 12.75 20.36 -11.41
CA MET A 20 11.31 20.26 -11.16
C MET A 20 10.84 18.81 -11.08
N ALA A 21 11.34 17.94 -11.97
CA ALA A 21 11.02 16.51 -11.94
C ALA A 21 11.52 15.84 -10.64
N SER A 22 12.74 16.16 -10.21
CA SER A 22 13.29 15.72 -8.92
C SER A 22 12.47 16.23 -7.73
N GLY A 23 12.07 17.50 -7.74
CA GLY A 23 11.22 18.09 -6.71
C GLY A 23 9.86 17.41 -6.58
N MET A 24 9.23 17.06 -7.71
CA MET A 24 7.99 16.29 -7.72
C MET A 24 8.18 14.90 -7.11
N ALA A 25 9.23 14.17 -7.51
CA ALA A 25 9.50 12.84 -6.96
C ALA A 25 9.72 12.86 -5.44
N ASN A 26 10.51 13.81 -4.94
CA ASN A 26 10.77 13.97 -3.51
C ASN A 26 9.53 14.38 -2.69
N THR A 27 8.50 14.92 -3.35
CA THR A 27 7.24 15.28 -2.69
C THR A 27 6.25 14.13 -2.73
N PHE A 28 6.03 13.55 -3.91
CA PHE A 28 5.03 12.50 -4.11
C PHE A 28 5.41 11.18 -3.47
N PHE A 29 6.70 10.86 -3.35
CA PHE A 29 7.13 9.62 -2.71
C PHE A 29 6.76 9.53 -1.22
N PRO A 30 7.16 10.48 -0.36
CA PRO A 30 6.74 10.48 1.04
C PRO A 30 5.23 10.72 1.19
N LEU A 31 4.61 11.56 0.35
CA LEU A 31 3.16 11.77 0.38
C LEU A 31 2.39 10.49 0.07
N GLY A 32 2.77 9.77 -0.99
CA GLY A 32 2.16 8.49 -1.35
C GLY A 32 2.31 7.45 -0.25
N THR A 33 3.46 7.44 0.43
CA THR A 33 3.69 6.57 1.59
C THR A 33 2.73 6.92 2.74
N ALA A 34 2.59 8.20 3.09
CA ALA A 34 1.70 8.65 4.15
C ALA A 34 0.23 8.35 3.83
N VAL A 35 -0.19 8.60 2.59
CA VAL A 35 -1.55 8.28 2.11
C VAL A 35 -1.80 6.77 2.16
N GLY A 36 -0.83 5.95 1.72
CA GLY A 36 -0.92 4.50 1.81
C GLY A 36 -1.12 4.02 3.25
N VAL A 37 -0.28 4.49 4.18
CA VAL A 37 -0.41 4.16 5.61
C VAL A 37 -1.79 4.55 6.15
N ALA A 38 -2.29 5.73 5.82
CA ALA A 38 -3.61 6.18 6.27
C ALA A 38 -4.75 5.31 5.73
N VAL A 39 -4.75 5.04 4.41
CA VAL A 39 -5.81 4.24 3.76
C VAL A 39 -5.80 2.80 4.26
N PHE A 40 -4.63 2.15 4.31
CA PHE A 40 -4.53 0.78 4.80
C PHE A 40 -4.81 0.67 6.29
N GLY A 41 -4.43 1.66 7.09
CA GLY A 41 -4.76 1.74 8.51
C GLY A 41 -6.26 1.80 8.75
N VAL A 42 -6.98 2.64 8.00
CA VAL A 42 -8.46 2.72 8.05
C VAL A 42 -9.09 1.41 7.59
N ALA A 43 -8.64 0.83 6.48
CA ALA A 43 -9.19 -0.42 5.95
C ALA A 43 -9.02 -1.59 6.93
N SER A 44 -7.82 -1.75 7.50
CA SER A 44 -7.54 -2.79 8.50
C SER A 44 -8.34 -2.58 9.79
N THR A 45 -8.43 -1.34 10.27
CA THR A 45 -9.26 -0.99 11.44
C THR A 45 -10.74 -1.31 11.21
N ALA A 46 -11.26 -1.01 10.02
CA ALA A 46 -12.63 -1.33 9.65
C ALA A 46 -12.88 -2.85 9.61
N ALA A 47 -11.92 -3.62 9.08
CA ALA A 47 -12.00 -5.08 9.03
C ALA A 47 -12.02 -5.71 10.44
N VAL A 48 -11.19 -5.20 11.36
CA VAL A 48 -11.25 -5.58 12.78
C VAL A 48 -12.60 -5.19 13.40
N GLY A 49 -13.10 -3.99 13.08
CA GLY A 49 -14.39 -3.49 13.58
C GLY A 49 -15.61 -4.28 13.11
N ALA A 50 -15.51 -5.02 12.01
CA ALA A 50 -16.57 -5.90 11.52
C ALA A 50 -16.73 -7.19 12.35
N HIS A 51 -15.75 -7.51 13.20
CA HIS A 51 -15.85 -8.65 14.11
C HIS A 51 -16.61 -8.27 15.39
N ASP A 52 -17.41 -9.22 15.88
CA ASP A 52 -18.16 -9.08 17.13
C ASP A 52 -17.24 -9.32 18.33
N LEU A 53 -16.45 -8.29 18.63
CA LEU A 53 -15.54 -8.23 19.77
C LEU A 53 -16.07 -7.24 20.80
N ASP A 54 -15.94 -7.57 22.08
CA ASP A 54 -16.16 -6.63 23.16
C ASP A 54 -15.13 -5.50 23.13
N GLY A 55 -15.48 -4.35 23.72
CA GLY A 55 -14.66 -3.13 23.67
C GLY A 55 -13.19 -3.33 24.06
N PRO A 56 -12.88 -3.99 25.20
CA PRO A 56 -11.51 -4.29 25.59
C PRO A 56 -10.75 -5.16 24.59
N THR A 57 -11.35 -6.26 24.13
CA THR A 57 -10.73 -7.17 23.15
C THR A 57 -10.49 -6.50 21.81
N ARG A 58 -11.43 -5.65 21.35
CA ARG A 58 -11.26 -4.84 20.15
C ARG A 58 -10.12 -3.85 20.29
N ALA A 59 -10.01 -3.15 21.43
CA ALA A 59 -8.92 -2.21 21.68
C ALA A 59 -7.56 -2.92 21.70
N ALA A 60 -7.48 -4.09 22.33
CA ALA A 60 -6.30 -4.95 22.32
C ALA A 60 -5.92 -5.40 20.89
N ALA A 61 -6.90 -5.82 20.08
CA ALA A 61 -6.71 -6.19 18.68
C ALA A 61 -6.15 -5.03 17.83
N LEU A 62 -6.72 -3.83 17.98
CA LEU A 62 -6.26 -2.63 17.27
C LEU A 62 -4.88 -2.16 17.73
N ALA A 63 -4.54 -2.36 19.00
CA ALA A 63 -3.22 -2.05 19.56
C ALA A 63 -2.16 -3.13 19.22
N GLY A 64 -2.59 -4.31 18.76
CA GLY A 64 -1.72 -5.48 18.58
C GLY A 64 -1.21 -6.09 19.89
N ASP A 65 -1.78 -5.71 21.03
CA ASP A 65 -1.39 -6.19 22.36
C ASP A 65 -2.38 -7.25 22.87
N LEU A 66 -2.09 -8.51 22.57
CA LEU A 66 -2.96 -9.64 22.91
C LEU A 66 -2.54 -10.37 24.19
N ALA A 67 -1.44 -9.95 24.83
CA ALA A 67 -0.78 -10.74 25.87
C ALA A 67 -1.59 -10.85 27.18
N GLY A 68 -2.48 -9.89 27.45
CA GLY A 68 -3.34 -9.85 28.63
C GLY A 68 -4.71 -10.50 28.46
N LEU A 69 -5.02 -11.07 27.29
CA LEU A 69 -6.34 -11.62 26.98
C LEU A 69 -6.47 -13.08 27.44
N VAL A 70 -7.69 -13.45 27.82
CA VAL A 70 -8.06 -14.86 28.07
C VAL A 70 -8.01 -15.63 26.73
N PRO A 71 -7.69 -16.94 26.69
CA PRO A 71 -7.41 -17.65 25.44
C PRO A 71 -8.48 -17.51 24.33
N ASP A 72 -9.76 -17.52 24.69
CA ASP A 72 -10.86 -17.37 23.72
C ASP A 72 -10.87 -15.95 23.11
N GLN A 73 -10.68 -14.92 23.93
CA GLN A 73 -10.58 -13.53 23.47
C GLN A 73 -9.33 -13.33 22.61
N ALA A 74 -8.19 -13.91 23.01
CA ALA A 74 -6.95 -13.84 22.24
C ALA A 74 -7.10 -14.47 20.85
N THR A 75 -7.83 -15.58 20.76
CA THR A 75 -8.11 -16.27 19.49
C THR A 75 -8.99 -15.41 18.58
N ALA A 76 -10.10 -14.90 19.11
CA ALA A 76 -11.01 -14.02 18.36
C ALA A 76 -10.32 -12.72 17.91
N ALA A 77 -9.51 -12.11 18.78
CA ALA A 77 -8.73 -10.92 18.44
C ALA A 77 -7.71 -11.21 17.33
N ARG A 78 -7.03 -12.36 17.39
CA ARG A 78 -6.05 -12.77 16.38
C ARG A 78 -6.69 -13.01 15.02
N GLU A 79 -7.86 -13.60 15.00
CA GLU A 79 -8.66 -13.78 13.78
C GLU A 79 -9.01 -12.43 13.16
N ALA A 80 -9.52 -11.49 13.97
CA ALA A 80 -9.85 -10.15 13.51
C ALA A 80 -8.63 -9.38 12.97
N VAL A 81 -7.48 -9.45 13.65
CA VAL A 81 -6.22 -8.85 13.18
C VAL A 81 -5.78 -9.48 11.85
N THR A 82 -5.89 -10.81 11.73
CA THR A 82 -5.54 -11.54 10.51
C THR A 82 -6.44 -11.14 9.34
N ALA A 83 -7.73 -10.96 9.58
CA ALA A 83 -8.66 -10.44 8.58
C ALA A 83 -8.29 -9.02 8.12
N GLY A 84 -7.86 -8.15 9.04
CA GLY A 84 -7.33 -6.83 8.70
C GLY A 84 -6.08 -6.89 7.82
N LEU A 85 -5.15 -7.81 8.11
CA LEU A 85 -3.96 -8.03 7.28
C LEU A 85 -4.31 -8.59 5.90
N ASP A 86 -5.30 -9.48 5.81
CA ASP A 86 -5.76 -10.04 4.54
C ASP A 86 -6.37 -8.96 3.62
N VAL A 87 -7.16 -8.04 4.20
CA VAL A 87 -7.67 -6.86 3.47
C VAL A 87 -6.53 -6.00 2.93
N ILE A 88 -5.46 -5.77 3.70
CA ILE A 88 -4.29 -5.02 3.22
C ILE A 88 -3.61 -5.78 2.07
N ALA A 89 -3.37 -7.08 2.24
CA ALA A 89 -2.66 -7.90 1.26
C ALA A 89 -3.42 -7.96 -0.08
N THR A 90 -4.73 -8.21 -0.02
CA THR A 90 -5.61 -8.24 -1.20
C THR A 90 -5.71 -6.87 -1.87
N SER A 91 -5.80 -5.79 -1.10
CA SER A 91 -5.79 -4.41 -1.63
C SER A 91 -4.49 -4.09 -2.36
N MET A 92 -3.33 -4.49 -1.80
CA MET A 92 -2.05 -4.31 -2.46
C MET A 92 -1.91 -5.15 -3.72
N ALA A 93 -2.39 -6.40 -3.69
CA ALA A 93 -2.41 -7.23 -4.89
C ALA A 93 -3.23 -6.55 -6.01
N ALA A 94 -4.38 -5.97 -5.69
CA ALA A 94 -5.21 -5.22 -6.63
C ALA A 94 -4.49 -3.97 -7.17
N LEU A 95 -3.81 -3.19 -6.32
CA LEU A 95 -3.04 -2.02 -6.73
C LEU A 95 -1.84 -2.40 -7.63
N CYS A 96 -1.15 -3.49 -7.32
CA CYS A 96 -0.08 -4.03 -8.15
C CYS A 96 -0.60 -4.48 -9.52
N ALA A 97 -1.75 -5.17 -9.56
CA ALA A 97 -2.39 -5.56 -10.81
C ALA A 97 -2.81 -4.33 -11.64
N LEU A 98 -3.34 -3.29 -10.99
CA LEU A 98 -3.65 -2.02 -11.66
C LEU A 98 -2.39 -1.33 -12.21
N GLY A 99 -1.31 -1.29 -11.43
CA GLY A 99 -0.02 -0.75 -11.87
C GLY A 99 0.55 -1.51 -13.07
N MET A 100 0.41 -2.84 -13.08
CA MET A 100 0.76 -3.67 -14.24
C MET A 100 -0.08 -3.33 -15.46
N LEU A 101 -1.41 -3.18 -15.32
CA LEU A 101 -2.29 -2.79 -16.43
C LEU A 101 -1.91 -1.42 -16.99
N VAL A 102 -1.67 -0.43 -16.13
CA VAL A 102 -1.22 0.90 -16.54
C VAL A 102 0.10 0.82 -17.30
N ALA A 103 1.08 0.08 -16.77
CA ALA A 103 2.36 -0.14 -17.45
C ALA A 103 2.16 -0.75 -18.85
N LEU A 104 1.32 -1.79 -18.96
CA LEU A 104 1.01 -2.42 -20.25
C LEU A 104 0.31 -1.47 -21.24
N THR A 105 -0.54 -0.56 -20.77
CA THR A 105 -1.18 0.46 -21.63
C THR A 105 -0.23 1.59 -22.04
N MET A 106 0.81 1.86 -21.26
CA MET A 106 1.76 2.94 -21.52
C MET A 106 2.98 2.49 -22.34
N VAL A 107 3.23 1.18 -22.46
CA VAL A 107 4.25 0.65 -23.38
C VAL A 107 3.92 1.11 -24.80
N ARG A 108 4.83 1.88 -25.40
CA ARG A 108 4.69 2.35 -26.80
C ARG A 108 4.78 1.17 -27.75
N ASP A 109 4.04 1.22 -28.86
CA ASP A 109 4.13 0.20 -29.92
C ASP A 109 5.56 0.06 -30.48
N SER A 110 6.37 1.12 -30.42
CA SER A 110 7.79 1.09 -30.79
C SER A 110 8.66 0.18 -29.91
N ASP A 111 8.21 -0.12 -28.69
CA ASP A 111 8.95 -0.93 -27.71
C ASP A 111 8.45 -2.38 -27.68
N ARG A 112 7.44 -2.72 -28.50
CA ARG A 112 6.94 -4.09 -28.68
C ARG A 112 7.91 -4.87 -29.57
N ILE A 113 8.66 -5.79 -28.99
CA ILE A 113 9.51 -6.74 -29.74
C ILE A 113 8.60 -7.85 -30.31
N GLY A 114 7.99 -7.61 -31.48
CA GLY A 114 7.19 -8.60 -32.22
C GLY A 114 6.78 -8.07 -33.61
N PRO A 115 6.72 -8.90 -34.67
CA PRO A 115 6.54 -8.42 -36.04
C PRO A 115 5.16 -7.78 -36.25
N SER A 116 5.16 -6.66 -36.99
CA SER A 116 3.97 -5.97 -37.51
C SER A 116 3.36 -6.72 -38.69
#